data_AF-A0AAV9RM38-F1
#
_entry.id   AF-A0AAV9RM38-F1
#
_cell.length_a   1.000
_cell.length_b   1.000
_cell.length_c   1.000
_cell.angle_alpha   90.00
_cell.angle_beta   90.00
_cell.angle_gamma   90.00
#
_symmetry.space_group_name_H-M   'P 1'
#
loop_
_entity.id
_entity.type
_entity.pdbx_description
1 polymer ?
#
loop_
_entity_poly.entity_id
_entity_poly.type
_entity_poly.pdbx_seq_one_letter_code
_entity_poly.pdbx_strand_id
1 'polypeptide(L)'
;MGTQLVGFCLAIIGFMGTILICALPMWKVTAFVAANIVTAQVFWEGLWMNCVLQSTGHLQCKTYDSILALPQDLQGSRALVCVSLGASVVAIGLSVVGVRCTNFFHYDRLTKTNIGVSGGVVFIIAGILCIIPVSWSAHTIITGFYSPLATDARRGELGASIYIGWVSGALLVIGGGLLTGSYSPDRTCTGAGIVAMWAEWSRTRQQQSFNMVAGGRQILGMALAIIGFLGAVIICGLPTWKVTAFIGANIVTSQVIWEGLWMNCVTQSTGQMQCKVYDSLLALPQDLQAARALVIMAIIAAVIGIILGVVGGKCTNFIEEEVHKSRVAITAGIIFIIAGLLVLIPVCWTANTIIQDFYNPTLIEAQKRELGASLYIGWGTAALLFIGGGLLCCSCPPRNVNDYDVRYSKARSVDSSKAYV
;
A
#
# COMPACT_ATOMS: atom_id res chain seq x y z
N MET A 1 -9.50 17.03 -16.53
CA MET A 1 -9.70 16.31 -15.25
C MET A 1 -9.32 14.83 -15.35
N GLY A 2 -9.70 14.11 -16.41
CA GLY A 2 -9.31 12.70 -16.59
C GLY A 2 -7.80 12.45 -16.51
N THR A 3 -6.98 13.32 -17.10
CA THR A 3 -5.51 13.24 -17.05
C THR A 3 -4.92 13.36 -15.64
N GLN A 4 -5.52 14.16 -14.75
CA GLN A 4 -5.08 14.31 -13.35
C GLN A 4 -5.28 13.01 -12.58
N LEU A 5 -6.42 12.36 -12.79
CA LEU A 5 -6.76 11.10 -12.12
C LEU A 5 -5.88 9.96 -12.63
N VAL A 6 -5.67 9.87 -13.95
CA VAL A 6 -4.76 8.89 -14.55
C VAL A 6 -3.34 9.09 -14.01
N GLY A 7 -2.86 10.33 -13.94
CA GLY A 7 -1.55 10.64 -13.35
C GLY A 7 -1.43 10.21 -11.89
N PHE A 8 -2.46 10.46 -11.09
CA PHE A 8 -2.50 10.04 -9.68
C PHE A 8 -2.52 8.51 -9.51
N CYS A 9 -3.32 7.79 -10.31
CA CYS A 9 -3.36 6.33 -10.29
C CYS A 9 -2.02 5.71 -10.68
N LEU A 10 -1.37 6.23 -11.73
CA LEU A 10 -0.04 5.77 -12.14
C LEU A 10 1.00 6.02 -11.04
N ALA A 11 0.93 7.17 -10.36
CA ALA A 11 1.80 7.47 -9.23
C ALA A 11 1.58 6.52 -8.03
N ILE A 12 0.33 6.14 -7.74
CA ILE A 12 0.04 5.13 -6.70
C ILE A 12 0.61 3.77 -7.08
N ILE A 13 0.43 3.32 -8.32
CA ILE A 13 0.99 2.04 -8.79
C ILE A 13 2.52 2.07 -8.71
N GLY A 14 3.13 3.19 -9.10
CA GLY A 14 4.57 3.41 -8.94
C GLY A 14 5.01 3.34 -7.48
N PHE A 15 4.30 3.99 -6.56
CA PHE A 15 4.56 3.92 -5.12
C PHE A 15 4.43 2.50 -4.54
N MET A 16 3.47 1.72 -5.02
CA MET A 16 3.34 0.31 -4.65
C MET A 16 4.54 -0.51 -5.10
N GLY A 17 5.02 -0.25 -6.32
CA GLY A 17 6.25 -0.85 -6.82
C GLY A 17 7.45 -0.49 -5.94
N THR A 18 7.61 0.78 -5.54
CA THR A 18 8.74 1.21 -4.69
C THR A 18 8.71 0.56 -3.29
N ILE A 19 7.51 0.38 -2.70
CA ILE A 19 7.35 -0.40 -1.46
C ILE A 19 7.83 -1.84 -1.68
N LEU A 20 7.38 -2.46 -2.77
CA LEU A 20 7.69 -3.86 -3.08
C LEU A 20 9.19 -4.09 -3.23
N ILE A 21 9.89 -3.21 -3.94
CA ILE A 21 11.35 -3.30 -4.15
C ILE A 21 12.13 -3.08 -2.86
N CYS A 22 11.64 -2.19 -1.99
CA CYS A 22 12.22 -1.98 -0.67
C CYS A 22 12.12 -3.25 0.19
N ALA A 23 10.99 -3.97 0.12
CA ALA A 23 10.76 -5.15 0.94
C ALA A 23 11.41 -6.44 0.39
N LEU A 24 11.48 -6.62 -0.93
CA LEU A 24 11.90 -7.89 -1.53
C LEU A 24 13.43 -8.05 -1.59
N PRO A 25 13.95 -9.25 -1.25
CA PRO A 25 15.38 -9.52 -1.27
C PRO A 25 15.92 -9.91 -2.67
N MET A 26 15.25 -9.53 -3.75
CA MET A 26 15.52 -10.01 -5.11
C MET A 26 16.21 -8.96 -6.00
N TRP A 27 17.23 -8.26 -5.48
CA TRP A 27 17.97 -7.24 -6.25
C TRP A 27 19.06 -7.86 -7.12
N LYS A 28 19.75 -8.88 -6.63
CA LYS A 28 20.78 -9.61 -7.38
C LYS A 28 20.64 -11.10 -7.11
N VAL A 29 20.87 -11.91 -8.14
CA VAL A 29 20.80 -13.36 -8.07
C VAL A 29 22.15 -13.93 -8.45
N THR A 30 22.72 -14.83 -7.66
CA THR A 30 23.93 -15.58 -8.01
C THR A 30 23.64 -17.07 -7.85
N ALA A 31 23.97 -17.87 -8.86
CA ALA A 31 23.83 -19.32 -8.78
C ALA A 31 25.22 -19.96 -8.66
N PHE A 32 25.41 -20.78 -7.62
CA PHE A 32 26.59 -21.61 -7.47
C PHE A 32 26.22 -23.05 -7.83
N VAL A 33 26.75 -23.54 -8.94
CA VAL A 33 26.65 -24.95 -9.34
C VAL A 33 28.00 -25.61 -9.03
N ALA A 34 28.06 -26.35 -7.92
CA ALA A 34 29.22 -27.18 -7.60
C ALA A 34 29.32 -28.38 -8.56
N ALA A 35 30.36 -29.22 -8.41
CA ALA A 35 30.56 -30.43 -9.22
C ALA A 35 29.40 -31.44 -9.21
N ASN A 36 28.45 -31.33 -8.27
CA ASN A 36 27.26 -32.18 -8.17
C ASN A 36 25.97 -31.34 -8.04
N ILE A 37 24.89 -31.77 -8.72
CA ILE A 37 23.59 -31.06 -8.78
C ILE A 37 22.87 -30.95 -7.42
N VAL A 38 23.18 -31.84 -6.47
CA VAL A 38 22.61 -31.87 -5.11
C VAL A 38 23.13 -30.71 -4.23
N THR A 39 24.26 -30.12 -4.59
CA THR A 39 24.89 -29.00 -3.86
C THR A 39 24.69 -27.63 -4.52
N ALA A 40 23.78 -27.53 -5.50
CA ALA A 40 23.45 -26.24 -6.11
C ALA A 40 22.78 -25.31 -5.07
N GLN A 41 23.25 -24.06 -5.00
CA GLN A 41 22.72 -23.02 -4.13
C GLN A 41 22.47 -21.74 -4.93
N VAL A 42 21.31 -21.12 -4.75
CA VAL A 42 20.96 -19.84 -5.37
C VAL A 42 20.92 -18.77 -4.29
N PHE A 43 21.79 -17.77 -4.41
CA PHE A 43 21.88 -16.66 -3.48
C PHE A 43 21.11 -15.46 -4.05
N TRP A 44 20.34 -14.82 -3.18
CA TRP A 44 19.56 -13.62 -3.46
C TRP A 44 20.06 -12.53 -2.54
N GLU A 45 20.57 -11.44 -3.10
CA GLU A 45 20.96 -10.27 -2.33
C GLU A 45 19.84 -9.23 -2.41
N GLY A 46 19.38 -8.84 -1.24
CA GLY A 46 18.33 -7.85 -1.06
C GLY A 46 18.85 -6.55 -0.48
N LEU A 47 17.97 -5.56 -0.42
CA LEU A 47 18.29 -4.30 0.20
C LEU A 47 18.55 -4.47 1.71
N TRP A 48 17.75 -5.26 2.43
CA TRP A 48 17.81 -5.40 3.91
C TRP A 48 18.33 -6.74 4.43
N MET A 49 18.36 -7.75 3.57
CA MET A 49 18.76 -9.12 3.91
C MET A 49 19.32 -9.82 2.69
N ASN A 50 20.17 -10.82 2.91
CA ASN A 50 20.53 -11.79 1.89
C ASN A 50 19.86 -13.13 2.18
N CYS A 51 19.58 -13.89 1.15
CA CYS A 51 18.93 -15.19 1.26
C CYS A 51 19.64 -16.22 0.39
N VAL A 52 19.68 -17.46 0.85
CA VAL A 52 20.28 -18.59 0.14
C VAL A 52 19.25 -19.68 0.02
N LEU A 53 18.87 -20.02 -1.20
CA LEU A 53 17.99 -21.13 -1.50
C LEU A 53 18.84 -22.38 -1.78
N GLN A 54 18.66 -23.41 -0.96
CA GLN A 54 19.35 -24.69 -1.12
C GLN A 54 18.51 -25.67 -1.96
N SER A 55 19.16 -26.62 -2.63
CA SER A 55 18.49 -27.67 -3.43
C SER A 55 17.41 -28.46 -2.67
N THR A 56 17.48 -28.48 -1.34
CA THR A 56 16.46 -29.07 -0.44
C THR A 56 15.18 -28.23 -0.27
N GLY A 57 15.08 -27.06 -0.91
CA GLY A 57 13.95 -26.14 -0.80
C GLY A 57 13.98 -25.21 0.42
N HIS A 58 15.04 -25.28 1.25
CA HIS A 58 15.21 -24.38 2.40
C HIS A 58 15.82 -23.04 1.98
N LEU A 59 15.20 -21.93 2.40
CA LEU A 59 15.63 -20.55 2.17
C LEU A 59 16.27 -19.98 3.44
N GLN A 60 17.58 -19.93 3.50
CA GLN A 60 18.33 -19.35 4.61
C GLN A 60 18.52 -17.86 4.40
N CYS A 61 17.81 -17.03 5.15
CA CYS A 61 17.98 -15.58 5.10
C CYS A 61 18.76 -15.06 6.30
N LYS A 62 19.60 -14.06 6.07
CA LYS A 62 20.31 -13.35 7.12
C LYS A 62 20.11 -11.85 6.92
N THR A 63 19.64 -11.18 7.96
CA THR A 63 19.60 -9.72 8.00
C THR A 63 21.01 -9.18 8.17
N TYR A 64 21.31 -8.03 7.57
CA TYR A 64 22.63 -7.43 7.72
C TYR A 64 22.78 -6.83 9.13
N ASP A 65 23.59 -7.48 9.98
CA ASP A 65 23.73 -7.18 11.42
C ASP A 65 24.30 -5.78 11.73
N SER A 66 25.11 -5.21 10.83
CA SER A 66 25.81 -3.93 11.05
C SER A 66 25.73 -3.02 9.82
N ILE A 67 25.11 -1.85 9.99
CA ILE A 67 25.00 -0.81 8.95
C ILE A 67 26.38 -0.29 8.52
N LEU A 68 27.36 -0.27 9.43
CA LEU A 68 28.74 0.19 9.17
C LEU A 68 29.64 -0.85 8.47
N ALA A 69 29.24 -2.12 8.43
CA ALA A 69 30.05 -3.21 7.85
C ALA A 69 29.65 -3.55 6.40
N LEU A 70 28.71 -2.81 5.82
CA LEU A 70 28.11 -3.09 4.52
C LEU A 70 28.76 -2.22 3.43
N PRO A 71 28.95 -2.70 2.18
CA PRO A 71 29.50 -1.90 1.10
C PRO A 71 28.73 -0.59 0.90
N GLN A 72 29.47 0.50 0.67
CA GLN A 72 28.93 1.86 0.56
C GLN A 72 27.82 1.98 -0.49
N ASP A 73 27.91 1.23 -1.59
CA ASP A 73 26.90 1.16 -2.65
C ASP A 73 25.53 0.73 -2.12
N LEU A 74 25.48 -0.24 -1.20
CA LEU A 74 24.24 -0.79 -0.66
C LEU A 74 23.62 0.14 0.39
N GLN A 75 24.47 0.84 1.16
CA GLN A 75 24.01 1.86 2.11
C GLN A 75 23.40 3.08 1.39
N GLY A 76 24.03 3.51 0.28
CA GLY A 76 23.50 4.57 -0.57
C GLY A 76 22.14 4.21 -1.16
N SER A 77 21.99 2.99 -1.70
CA SER A 77 20.73 2.50 -2.25
C SER A 77 19.60 2.45 -1.22
N ARG A 78 19.89 2.04 0.03
CA ARG A 78 18.91 2.07 1.13
C ARG A 78 18.38 3.47 1.40
N ALA A 79 19.30 4.42 1.56
CA ALA A 79 18.95 5.80 1.86
C ALA A 79 18.09 6.40 0.74
N LEU A 80 18.48 6.22 -0.52
CA LEU A 80 17.76 6.77 -1.67
C LEU A 80 16.35 6.18 -1.82
N VAL A 81 16.18 4.87 -1.65
CA VAL A 81 14.86 4.21 -1.70
C VAL A 81 13.97 4.66 -0.54
N CYS A 82 14.50 4.77 0.69
CA CYS A 82 13.74 5.27 1.82
C CYS A 82 13.32 6.74 1.66
N VAL A 83 14.20 7.60 1.15
CA VAL A 83 13.88 9.00 0.85
C VAL A 83 12.83 9.09 -0.25
N SER A 84 12.91 8.24 -1.28
CA SER A 84 11.88 8.13 -2.33
C SER A 84 10.51 7.77 -1.74
N LEU A 85 10.44 6.76 -0.85
CA LEU A 85 9.19 6.38 -0.16
C LEU A 85 8.63 7.54 0.67
N GLY A 86 9.47 8.21 1.47
CA GLY A 86 9.06 9.38 2.25
C GLY A 86 8.52 10.52 1.37
N ALA A 87 9.23 10.81 0.28
CA ALA A 87 8.82 11.82 -0.69
C ALA A 87 7.48 11.45 -1.37
N SER A 88 7.28 10.18 -1.74
CA SER A 88 6.00 9.72 -2.31
C SER A 88 4.83 9.88 -1.32
N VAL A 89 5.02 9.60 -0.02
CA VAL A 89 3.96 9.81 0.99
C VAL A 89 3.57 11.29 1.08
N VAL A 90 4.57 12.18 1.12
CA VAL A 90 4.33 13.64 1.11
C VAL A 90 3.64 14.07 -0.18
N ALA A 91 4.05 13.54 -1.33
CA ALA A 91 3.44 13.80 -2.63
C ALA A 91 1.98 13.34 -2.70
N ILE A 92 1.65 12.16 -2.17
CA ILE A 92 0.26 11.68 -2.07
C ILE A 92 -0.58 12.67 -1.26
N GLY A 93 -0.08 13.15 -0.11
CA GLY A 93 -0.77 14.15 0.70
C GLY A 93 -1.01 15.46 -0.04
N LEU A 94 0.02 16.01 -0.68
CA LEU A 94 -0.07 17.25 -1.47
C LEU A 94 -0.99 17.10 -2.69
N SER A 95 -0.91 15.97 -3.41
CA SER A 95 -1.77 15.69 -4.55
C SER A 95 -3.22 15.55 -4.12
N VAL A 96 -3.51 14.86 -3.01
CA VAL A 96 -4.87 14.76 -2.45
C VAL A 96 -5.40 16.15 -2.09
N VAL A 97 -4.60 17.06 -1.52
CA VAL A 97 -5.06 18.44 -1.25
C VAL A 97 -5.25 19.24 -2.54
N GLY A 98 -4.36 19.07 -3.53
CA GLY A 98 -4.32 19.84 -4.77
C GLY A 98 -5.33 19.44 -5.85
N VAL A 99 -5.95 18.24 -5.78
CA VAL A 99 -6.94 17.80 -6.79
C VAL A 99 -8.05 18.82 -6.94
N ARG A 100 -8.37 19.23 -8.18
CA ARG A 100 -9.39 20.26 -8.45
C ARG A 100 -10.76 19.96 -7.84
N CYS A 101 -11.05 18.70 -7.51
CA CYS A 101 -12.32 18.26 -6.91
C CYS A 101 -12.34 18.24 -5.38
N THR A 102 -11.21 18.47 -4.71
CA THR A 102 -11.24 18.65 -3.26
C THR A 102 -11.83 20.02 -2.98
N ASN A 103 -12.74 20.14 -2.01
CA ASN A 103 -13.29 21.47 -1.70
C ASN A 103 -12.37 22.29 -0.77
N PHE A 104 -11.10 21.88 -0.67
CA PHE A 104 -10.08 22.55 0.12
C PHE A 104 -9.62 23.81 -0.65
N PHE A 105 -9.52 24.96 0.03
CA PHE A 105 -9.12 26.25 -0.57
C PHE A 105 -9.99 26.69 -1.77
N HIS A 106 -11.31 26.80 -1.61
CA HIS A 106 -12.17 27.37 -2.67
C HIS A 106 -11.90 28.86 -2.93
N TYR A 107 -11.39 29.60 -1.93
CA TYR A 107 -11.20 31.05 -2.04
C TYR A 107 -9.96 31.45 -2.85
N ASP A 108 -8.98 30.54 -3.04
CA ASP A 108 -7.72 30.88 -3.68
C ASP A 108 -7.24 29.77 -4.64
N ARG A 109 -7.79 29.82 -5.86
CA ARG A 109 -7.60 28.81 -6.92
C ARG A 109 -6.13 28.70 -7.36
N LEU A 110 -5.34 29.76 -7.17
CA LEU A 110 -3.90 29.81 -7.43
C LEU A 110 -3.14 28.93 -6.42
N THR A 111 -3.35 29.14 -5.13
CA THR A 111 -2.72 28.35 -4.06
C THR A 111 -3.02 26.87 -4.20
N LYS A 112 -4.27 26.51 -4.55
CA LYS A 112 -4.67 25.13 -4.81
C LYS A 112 -3.94 24.51 -6.02
N THR A 113 -3.79 25.28 -7.09
CA THR A 113 -3.05 24.85 -8.29
C THR A 113 -1.57 24.66 -7.98
N ASN A 114 -0.97 25.57 -7.22
CA ASN A 114 0.43 25.49 -6.77
C ASN A 114 0.67 24.25 -5.90
N ILE A 115 -0.25 23.92 -4.98
CA ILE A 115 -0.16 22.70 -4.17
C ILE A 115 -0.24 21.44 -5.05
N GLY A 116 -1.16 21.41 -6.02
CA GLY A 116 -1.26 20.31 -6.99
C GLY A 116 0.00 20.13 -7.84
N VAL A 117 0.59 21.22 -8.34
CA VAL A 117 1.87 21.22 -9.06
C VAL A 117 2.99 20.74 -8.16
N SER A 118 3.06 21.21 -6.90
CA SER A 118 4.08 20.78 -5.94
C SER A 118 4.03 19.28 -5.68
N GLY A 119 2.84 18.68 -5.54
CA GLY A 119 2.70 17.23 -5.38
C GLY A 119 3.23 16.46 -6.60
N GLY A 120 2.93 16.93 -7.82
CA GLY A 120 3.47 16.33 -9.04
C GLY A 120 5.00 16.43 -9.16
N VAL A 121 5.59 17.56 -8.78
CA VAL A 121 7.05 17.74 -8.75
C VAL A 121 7.72 16.81 -7.73
N VAL A 122 7.13 16.67 -6.54
CA VAL A 122 7.65 15.75 -5.51
C VAL A 122 7.56 14.30 -5.98
N PHE A 123 6.52 13.91 -6.73
CA PHE A 123 6.44 12.58 -7.35
C PHE A 123 7.54 12.34 -8.39
N ILE A 124 7.88 13.35 -9.21
CA ILE A 124 8.99 13.26 -10.18
C ILE A 124 10.32 13.07 -9.44
N ILE A 125 10.56 13.87 -8.38
CA ILE A 125 11.77 13.74 -7.55
C ILE A 125 11.83 12.35 -6.91
N ALA A 126 10.73 11.86 -6.34
CA ALA A 126 10.65 10.53 -5.75
C ALA A 126 10.95 9.42 -6.78
N GLY A 127 10.42 9.54 -8.00
CA GLY A 127 10.70 8.59 -9.08
C GLY A 127 12.16 8.60 -9.52
N ILE A 128 12.78 9.77 -9.66
CA ILE A 128 14.22 9.90 -9.97
C ILE A 128 15.08 9.29 -8.86
N LEU A 129 14.76 9.58 -7.59
CA LEU A 129 15.44 9.00 -6.43
C LEU A 129 15.27 7.48 -6.32
N CYS A 130 14.24 6.90 -6.95
CA CYS A 130 14.09 5.45 -7.08
C CYS A 130 14.91 4.89 -8.25
N ILE A 131 14.94 5.57 -9.40
CA ILE A 131 15.69 5.11 -10.59
C ILE A 131 17.20 5.11 -10.34
N ILE A 132 17.74 6.15 -9.69
CA ILE A 132 19.19 6.27 -9.42
C ILE A 132 19.77 5.02 -8.73
N PRO A 133 19.29 4.58 -7.55
CA PRO A 133 19.87 3.44 -6.86
C PRO A 133 19.65 2.12 -7.61
N VAL A 134 18.53 1.98 -8.33
CA VAL A 134 18.25 0.77 -9.13
C VAL A 134 19.21 0.68 -10.33
N SER A 135 19.43 1.78 -11.03
CA SER A 135 20.38 1.85 -12.15
C SER A 135 21.83 1.72 -11.69
N TRP A 136 22.20 2.30 -10.54
CA TRP A 136 23.51 2.10 -9.93
C TRP A 136 23.74 0.63 -9.59
N SER A 137 22.78 -0.01 -8.93
CA SER A 137 22.87 -1.43 -8.57
C SER A 137 23.00 -2.30 -9.82
N ALA A 138 22.20 -2.03 -10.87
CA ALA A 138 22.34 -2.72 -12.15
C ALA A 138 23.74 -2.57 -12.75
N HIS A 139 24.30 -1.35 -12.76
CA HIS A 139 25.66 -1.10 -13.25
C HIS A 139 26.71 -1.88 -12.45
N THR A 140 26.61 -1.94 -11.11
CA THR A 140 27.56 -2.71 -10.29
C THR A 140 27.48 -4.22 -10.53
N ILE A 141 26.28 -4.75 -10.78
CA ILE A 141 26.08 -6.17 -11.08
C ILE A 141 26.65 -6.50 -12.45
N ILE A 142 26.36 -5.68 -13.45
CA ILE A 142 26.83 -5.88 -14.83
C ILE A 142 28.35 -5.79 -14.90
N THR A 143 28.95 -4.76 -14.29
CA THR A 143 30.42 -4.61 -14.28
C THR A 143 31.10 -5.73 -13.50
N GLY A 144 30.49 -6.20 -12.41
CA GLY A 144 30.94 -7.38 -11.67
C GLY A 144 30.92 -8.66 -12.51
N PHE A 145 29.90 -8.84 -13.36
CA PHE A 145 29.77 -10.01 -14.24
C PHE A 145 30.90 -10.12 -15.27
N TYR A 146 31.34 -8.99 -15.83
CA TYR A 146 32.42 -8.92 -16.83
C TYR A 146 33.84 -8.87 -16.23
N SER A 147 33.97 -8.82 -14.90
CA SER A 147 35.29 -8.73 -14.28
C SER A 147 36.09 -10.04 -14.45
N PRO A 148 37.34 -9.98 -14.94
CA PRO A 148 38.13 -11.19 -15.24
C PRO A 148 38.59 -11.95 -13.99
N LEU A 149 38.41 -11.37 -12.79
CA LEU A 149 38.71 -12.01 -11.50
C LEU A 149 37.52 -12.78 -10.90
N ALA A 150 36.32 -12.67 -11.48
CA ALA A 150 35.16 -13.40 -10.98
C ALA A 150 35.23 -14.87 -11.45
N THR A 151 35.45 -15.79 -10.51
CA THR A 151 35.21 -17.22 -10.74
C THR A 151 33.78 -17.44 -11.25
N ASP A 152 33.56 -18.35 -12.21
CA ASP A 152 32.25 -18.60 -12.85
C ASP A 152 31.09 -18.76 -11.85
N ALA A 153 31.40 -19.24 -10.64
CA ALA A 153 30.45 -19.49 -9.56
C ALA A 153 30.00 -18.24 -8.76
N ARG A 154 30.49 -17.04 -9.10
CA ARG A 154 30.16 -15.76 -8.43
C ARG A 154 29.54 -14.71 -9.35
N ARG A 155 29.29 -15.05 -10.62
CA ARG A 155 28.65 -14.15 -11.59
C ARG A 155 27.20 -13.90 -11.17
N GLY A 156 26.89 -12.64 -10.86
CA GLY A 156 25.56 -12.21 -10.47
C GLY A 156 24.74 -11.73 -11.64
N GLU A 157 23.50 -12.19 -11.71
CA GLU A 157 22.48 -11.74 -12.63
C GLU A 157 21.58 -10.68 -11.97
N LEU A 158 20.90 -9.90 -12.81
CA LEU A 158 19.95 -8.88 -12.37
C LEU A 158 18.72 -9.56 -11.74
N GLY A 159 18.39 -9.19 -10.51
CA GLY A 159 17.20 -9.69 -9.85
C GLY A 159 15.91 -9.02 -10.32
N ALA A 160 14.78 -9.70 -10.10
CA ALA A 160 13.45 -9.23 -10.51
C ALA A 160 13.09 -7.85 -9.95
N SER A 161 13.59 -7.49 -8.75
CA SER A 161 13.27 -6.20 -8.14
C SER A 161 13.90 -5.02 -8.90
N ILE A 162 15.00 -5.22 -9.64
CA ILE A 162 15.61 -4.16 -10.45
C ILE A 162 14.67 -3.74 -11.58
N TYR A 163 14.06 -4.70 -12.27
CA TYR A 163 13.09 -4.43 -13.33
C TYR A 163 11.84 -3.73 -12.79
N ILE A 164 11.31 -4.21 -11.65
CA ILE A 164 10.20 -3.56 -10.96
C ILE A 164 10.60 -2.13 -10.56
N GLY A 165 11.87 -1.91 -10.19
CA GLY A 165 12.45 -0.59 -9.88
C GLY A 165 12.39 0.39 -11.03
N TRP A 166 12.79 -0.04 -12.23
CA TRP A 166 12.68 0.82 -13.40
C TRP A 166 11.23 1.12 -13.76
N VAL A 167 10.35 0.11 -13.72
CA VAL A 167 8.93 0.30 -14.02
C VAL A 167 8.28 1.23 -13.01
N SER A 168 8.49 1.01 -11.71
CA SER A 168 7.92 1.83 -10.64
C SER A 168 8.43 3.27 -10.65
N GLY A 169 9.74 3.47 -10.81
CA GLY A 169 10.33 4.79 -10.97
C GLY A 169 9.81 5.54 -12.20
N ALA A 170 9.72 4.86 -13.34
CA ALA A 170 9.14 5.45 -14.56
C ALA A 170 7.67 5.82 -14.38
N LEU A 171 6.87 4.95 -13.75
CA LEU A 171 5.46 5.23 -13.44
C LEU A 171 5.30 6.44 -12.50
N LEU A 172 6.18 6.60 -11.50
CA LEU A 172 6.19 7.79 -10.63
C LEU A 172 6.53 9.06 -11.41
N VAL A 173 7.52 9.02 -12.30
CA VAL A 173 7.90 10.17 -13.13
C VAL A 173 6.80 10.54 -14.12
N ILE A 174 6.22 9.55 -14.83
CA ILE A 174 5.13 9.76 -15.78
C ILE A 174 3.89 10.26 -15.05
N GLY A 175 3.53 9.64 -13.92
CA GLY A 175 2.40 10.05 -13.09
C GLY A 175 2.55 11.47 -12.55
N GLY A 176 3.73 11.82 -12.04
CA GLY A 176 4.07 13.17 -11.60
C GLY A 176 4.05 14.20 -12.73
N GLY A 177 4.57 13.85 -13.90
CA GLY A 177 4.55 14.70 -15.11
C GLY A 177 3.14 14.95 -15.65
N LEU A 178 2.28 13.93 -15.65
CA LEU A 178 0.86 14.08 -16.01
C LEU A 178 0.11 14.95 -15.01
N LEU A 179 0.43 14.83 -13.72
CA LEU A 179 -0.13 15.68 -12.67
C LEU A 179 0.27 17.14 -12.87
N THR A 180 1.56 17.44 -13.00
CA THR A 180 2.05 18.82 -13.22
C THR A 180 1.51 19.42 -14.51
N GLY A 181 1.56 18.68 -15.63
CA GLY A 181 1.08 19.13 -16.93
C GLY A 181 -0.44 19.39 -16.95
N SER A 182 -1.20 18.71 -16.11
CA SER A 182 -2.65 18.93 -16.00
C SER A 182 -3.03 20.19 -15.21
N TYR A 183 -2.08 20.81 -14.49
CA TYR A 183 -2.32 22.05 -13.74
C TYR A 183 -1.85 23.30 -14.46
N SER A 184 -0.94 23.19 -15.43
CA SER A 184 -0.42 24.31 -16.23
C SER A 184 -1.30 24.56 -17.47
N PRO A 185 -2.09 25.65 -17.54
CA PRO A 185 -2.54 26.16 -18.82
C PRO A 185 -1.43 27.05 -19.37
N ASP A 186 -0.82 26.65 -20.49
CA ASP A 186 0.09 27.45 -21.33
C ASP A 186 0.97 28.51 -20.64
N ARG A 187 2.21 28.14 -20.34
CA ARG A 187 3.47 28.79 -20.77
C ARG A 187 4.61 28.54 -19.78
N THR A 188 5.72 28.12 -20.37
CA THR A 188 7.11 28.38 -19.96
C THR A 188 7.28 29.54 -18.95
N CYS A 189 7.89 29.27 -17.78
CA CYS A 189 9.14 29.89 -17.32
C CYS A 189 9.41 29.65 -15.82
N THR A 190 10.51 28.93 -15.56
CA THR A 190 11.55 29.21 -14.55
C THR A 190 11.18 29.35 -13.06
N GLY A 191 11.54 28.32 -12.29
CA GLY A 191 12.60 28.42 -11.27
C GLY A 191 12.38 29.21 -9.96
N ALA A 192 11.34 30.01 -9.79
CA ALA A 192 11.24 30.95 -8.67
C ALA A 192 10.11 30.68 -7.65
N GLY A 193 9.55 29.46 -7.62
CA GLY A 193 8.39 29.15 -6.75
C GLY A 193 8.73 28.70 -5.32
N ILE A 194 9.92 28.15 -5.08
CA ILE A 194 10.21 27.40 -3.83
C ILE A 194 10.55 28.34 -2.65
N VAL A 195 11.19 29.49 -2.90
CA VAL A 195 11.55 30.46 -1.85
C VAL A 195 10.34 31.27 -1.38
N ALA A 196 9.41 31.59 -2.29
CA ALA A 196 8.15 32.25 -1.94
C ALA A 196 7.25 31.36 -1.04
N MET A 197 7.37 30.04 -1.16
CA MET A 197 6.57 29.06 -0.42
C MET A 197 6.98 28.96 1.07
N TRP A 198 8.27 29.16 1.40
CA TRP A 198 8.77 29.17 2.79
C TRP A 198 8.41 30.46 3.54
N ALA A 199 8.36 31.60 2.84
CA ALA A 199 8.03 32.90 3.41
C ALA A 199 6.53 33.06 3.76
N GLU A 200 5.65 32.27 3.13
CA GLU A 200 4.19 32.31 3.36
C GLU A 200 3.71 31.20 4.34
N TRP A 201 4.44 30.07 4.43
CA TRP A 201 4.17 28.98 5.38
C TRP A 201 4.33 29.40 6.86
N SER A 202 5.19 30.38 7.14
CA SER A 202 5.38 30.92 8.49
C SER A 202 4.18 31.75 9.00
N ARG A 203 3.32 32.26 8.10
CA ARG A 203 2.21 33.17 8.44
C ARG A 203 0.87 32.50 8.71
N THR A 204 0.71 31.20 8.41
CA THR A 204 -0.59 30.50 8.39
C THR A 204 -0.88 29.65 9.62
N ARG A 205 -0.22 29.91 10.76
CA ARG A 205 -0.30 29.06 11.96
C ARG A 205 -1.56 29.21 12.82
N GLN A 206 -2.62 29.93 12.41
CA GLN A 206 -3.63 30.36 13.39
C GLN A 206 -5.12 30.35 13.00
N GLN A 207 -5.58 29.59 11.99
CA GLN A 207 -7.04 29.48 11.78
C GLN A 207 -7.47 28.07 11.34
N GLN A 208 -7.40 27.12 12.28
CA GLN A 208 -8.19 25.88 12.20
C GLN A 208 -9.64 26.20 12.60
N SER A 209 -10.55 26.20 11.63
CA SER A 209 -11.99 26.05 11.90
C SER A 209 -12.56 24.97 10.98
N PHE A 210 -12.98 23.88 11.61
CA PHE A 210 -13.76 22.78 11.04
C PHE A 210 -14.96 23.34 10.26
N ASN A 211 -15.03 23.10 8.96
CA ASN A 211 -16.27 23.06 8.16
C ASN A 211 -16.01 22.25 6.88
N MET A 212 -15.74 20.96 7.03
CA MET A 212 -15.77 19.96 5.95
C MET A 212 -17.04 19.13 6.13
N VAL A 213 -18.05 19.22 5.24
CA VAL A 213 -19.25 18.35 5.44
C VAL A 213 -19.58 17.44 4.25
N ALA A 214 -19.40 17.83 2.98
CA ALA A 214 -19.85 16.97 1.87
C ALA A 214 -18.75 16.41 0.95
N GLY A 215 -17.75 17.21 0.55
CA GLY A 215 -16.69 16.76 -0.36
C GLY A 215 -15.51 16.07 0.35
N GLY A 216 -15.18 16.51 1.57
CA GLY A 216 -14.04 16.00 2.33
C GLY A 216 -14.22 14.55 2.82
N ARG A 217 -15.46 14.13 3.13
CA ARG A 217 -15.74 12.80 3.68
C ARG A 217 -15.47 11.68 2.68
N GLN A 218 -15.85 11.87 1.42
CA GLN A 218 -15.62 10.87 0.36
C GLN A 218 -14.12 10.70 0.07
N ILE A 219 -13.36 11.79 0.05
CA ILE A 219 -11.91 11.75 -0.21
C ILE A 219 -11.17 11.13 0.98
N LEU A 220 -11.51 11.53 2.20
CA LEU A 220 -10.97 10.92 3.42
C LEU A 220 -11.30 9.43 3.47
N GLY A 221 -12.52 9.05 3.13
CA GLY A 221 -12.96 7.65 3.03
C GLY A 221 -12.12 6.85 2.03
N MET A 222 -11.89 7.39 0.83
CA MET A 222 -11.02 6.74 -0.16
C MET A 222 -9.56 6.65 0.30
N ALA A 223 -9.01 7.70 0.91
CA ALA A 223 -7.63 7.67 1.39
C ALA A 223 -7.43 6.60 2.47
N LEU A 224 -8.35 6.52 3.45
CA LEU A 224 -8.32 5.50 4.49
C LEU A 224 -8.49 4.09 3.91
N ALA A 225 -9.38 3.92 2.92
CA ALA A 225 -9.57 2.65 2.24
C ALA A 225 -8.34 2.20 1.45
N ILE A 226 -7.60 3.11 0.81
CA ILE A 226 -6.34 2.81 0.15
C ILE A 226 -5.29 2.38 1.17
N ILE A 227 -5.13 3.11 2.29
CA ILE A 227 -4.19 2.72 3.35
C ILE A 227 -4.57 1.35 3.93
N GLY A 228 -5.86 1.08 4.14
CA GLY A 228 -6.35 -0.24 4.54
C GLY A 228 -6.06 -1.32 3.50
N PHE A 229 -6.18 -1.03 2.21
CA PHE A 229 -5.77 -1.98 1.16
C PHE A 229 -4.27 -2.30 1.24
N LEU A 230 -3.40 -1.31 1.48
CA LEU A 230 -1.97 -1.52 1.68
C LEU A 230 -1.68 -2.42 2.87
N GLY A 231 -2.36 -2.16 3.99
CA GLY A 231 -2.27 -2.99 5.19
C GLY A 231 -2.60 -4.45 4.89
N ALA A 232 -3.68 -4.71 4.14
CA ALA A 232 -4.11 -6.06 3.77
C ALA A 232 -3.05 -6.81 2.93
N VAL A 233 -2.40 -6.10 1.99
CA VAL A 233 -1.29 -6.66 1.20
C VAL A 233 -0.08 -6.97 2.10
N ILE A 234 0.26 -6.08 3.03
CA ILE A 234 1.39 -6.26 3.96
C ILE A 234 1.15 -7.48 4.86
N ILE A 235 -0.03 -7.61 5.46
CA ILE A 235 -0.40 -8.74 6.32
C ILE A 235 -0.35 -10.06 5.55
N CYS A 236 -0.77 -10.06 4.28
CA CYS A 236 -0.69 -11.23 3.42
C CYS A 236 0.76 -11.68 3.18
N GLY A 237 1.69 -10.73 3.00
CA GLY A 237 3.09 -11.03 2.71
C GLY A 237 3.97 -11.32 3.94
N LEU A 238 3.66 -10.75 5.11
CA LEU A 238 4.51 -10.87 6.29
C LEU A 238 4.45 -12.27 6.94
N PRO A 239 5.60 -12.88 7.28
CA PRO A 239 5.65 -14.20 7.90
C PRO A 239 5.48 -14.19 9.42
N THR A 240 4.69 -13.26 9.97
CA THR A 240 4.60 -12.98 11.42
C THR A 240 3.18 -13.09 11.96
N TRP A 241 2.46 -14.15 11.56
CA TRP A 241 1.09 -14.41 12.02
C TRP A 241 1.03 -15.14 13.36
N LYS A 242 1.85 -16.19 13.52
CA LYS A 242 2.01 -16.88 14.81
C LYS A 242 3.49 -16.89 15.18
N VAL A 243 3.80 -16.70 16.45
CA VAL A 243 5.18 -16.75 16.95
C VAL A 243 5.26 -17.82 18.02
N THR A 244 6.30 -18.64 17.98
CA THR A 244 6.55 -19.66 19.01
C THR A 244 8.02 -19.60 19.41
N ALA A 245 8.27 -19.43 20.71
CA ALA A 245 9.62 -19.43 21.26
C ALA A 245 9.88 -20.78 21.93
N PHE A 246 10.68 -21.63 21.30
CA PHE A 246 11.14 -22.86 21.91
C PHE A 246 12.33 -22.53 22.81
N ILE A 247 12.08 -22.42 24.11
CA ILE A 247 13.10 -22.20 25.12
C ILE A 247 13.42 -23.56 25.75
N GLY A 248 14.36 -24.29 25.14
CA GLY A 248 14.92 -25.50 25.74
C GLY A 248 15.82 -25.18 26.95
N ALA A 249 16.12 -26.17 27.79
CA ALA A 249 17.00 -26.01 28.97
C ALA A 249 18.45 -25.58 28.62
N ASN A 250 18.85 -25.66 27.34
CA ASN A 250 20.16 -25.23 26.85
C ASN A 250 20.02 -24.11 25.80
N ILE A 251 20.79 -23.03 25.99
CA ILE A 251 20.87 -21.82 25.13
C ILE A 251 21.20 -22.16 23.66
N VAL A 252 21.89 -23.28 23.41
CA VAL A 252 22.28 -23.73 22.05
C VAL A 252 21.09 -24.29 21.25
N THR A 253 19.97 -24.61 21.91
CA THR A 253 18.75 -25.17 21.27
C THR A 253 17.57 -24.20 21.22
N SER A 254 17.73 -22.96 21.71
CA SER A 254 16.65 -21.97 21.68
C SER A 254 16.42 -21.49 20.24
N GLN A 255 15.18 -21.63 19.76
CA GLN A 255 14.77 -21.21 18.43
C GLN A 255 13.43 -20.48 18.50
N VAL A 256 13.26 -19.41 17.72
CA VAL A 256 11.98 -18.71 17.58
C VAL A 256 11.42 -18.99 16.20
N ILE A 257 10.24 -19.59 16.13
CA ILE A 257 9.56 -19.93 14.87
C ILE A 257 8.46 -18.90 14.63
N TRP A 258 8.52 -18.28 13.47
CA TRP A 258 7.57 -17.34 12.91
C TRP A 258 6.78 -18.05 11.82
N GLU A 259 5.49 -18.25 12.03
CA GLU A 259 4.61 -18.83 11.04
C GLU A 259 3.90 -17.70 10.29
N GLY A 260 4.09 -17.68 8.98
CA GLY A 260 3.44 -16.79 8.04
C GLY A 260 2.28 -17.44 7.33
N LEU A 261 1.57 -16.63 6.54
CA LEU A 261 0.60 -17.18 5.60
C LEU A 261 1.31 -18.06 4.58
N TRP A 262 2.38 -17.63 3.92
CA TRP A 262 3.00 -18.35 2.78
C TRP A 262 4.28 -19.12 3.09
N MET A 263 4.95 -18.78 4.18
CA MET A 263 6.22 -19.38 4.58
C MET A 263 6.29 -19.43 6.10
N ASN A 264 7.05 -20.36 6.65
CA ASN A 264 7.48 -20.33 8.04
C ASN A 264 8.97 -19.99 8.11
N CYS A 265 9.39 -19.33 9.18
CA CYS A 265 10.77 -18.92 9.38
C CYS A 265 11.22 -19.24 10.79
N VAL A 266 12.39 -19.84 10.93
CA VAL A 266 12.98 -20.23 12.22
C VAL A 266 14.24 -19.42 12.42
N THR A 267 14.32 -18.64 13.49
CA THR A 267 15.58 -17.99 13.89
C THR A 267 16.26 -18.78 15.00
N GLN A 268 17.54 -19.10 14.82
CA GLN A 268 18.37 -19.81 15.79
C GLN A 268 19.19 -18.83 16.64
N SER A 269 19.70 -19.27 17.80
CA SER A 269 20.54 -18.45 18.68
C SER A 269 21.85 -17.95 18.04
N THR A 270 22.25 -18.54 16.91
CA THR A 270 23.36 -18.09 16.06
C THR A 270 23.02 -16.87 15.18
N GLY A 271 21.77 -16.38 15.20
CA GLY A 271 21.29 -15.24 14.42
C GLY A 271 20.95 -15.57 12.96
N GLN A 272 20.91 -16.86 12.58
CA GLN A 272 20.51 -17.30 11.24
C GLN A 272 19.00 -17.54 11.19
N MET A 273 18.32 -16.95 10.18
CA MET A 273 16.88 -17.11 9.95
C MET A 273 16.63 -18.06 8.78
N GLN A 274 16.09 -19.23 9.06
CA GLN A 274 15.79 -20.26 8.08
C GLN A 274 14.31 -20.17 7.71
N CYS A 275 13.99 -19.62 6.55
CA CYS A 275 12.63 -19.64 6.01
C CYS A 275 12.41 -20.84 5.09
N LYS A 276 11.19 -21.38 5.10
CA LYS A 276 10.76 -22.41 4.16
C LYS A 276 9.37 -22.07 3.66
N VAL A 277 9.19 -22.10 2.35
CA VAL A 277 7.86 -21.99 1.74
C VAL A 277 7.15 -23.32 1.94
N TYR A 278 5.86 -23.28 2.24
CA TYR A 278 5.11 -24.52 2.44
C TYR A 278 4.99 -25.30 1.11
N ASP A 279 5.64 -26.47 1.01
CA ASP A 279 5.74 -27.29 -0.21
C ASP A 279 4.40 -27.87 -0.68
N SER A 280 3.39 -27.95 0.20
CA SER A 280 2.08 -28.51 -0.12
C SER A 280 0.99 -27.87 0.72
N LEU A 281 -0.13 -27.52 0.08
CA LEU A 281 -1.31 -26.94 0.74
C LEU A 281 -1.91 -27.88 1.80
N LEU A 282 -1.70 -29.20 1.66
CA LEU A 282 -2.24 -30.23 2.55
C LEU A 282 -1.47 -30.39 3.87
N ALA A 283 -0.26 -29.83 3.98
CA ALA A 283 0.58 -29.92 5.19
C ALA A 283 0.41 -28.71 6.12
N LEU A 284 -0.45 -27.75 5.77
CA LEU A 284 -0.67 -26.51 6.52
C LEU A 284 -1.81 -26.68 7.53
N PRO A 285 -1.71 -26.12 8.75
CA PRO A 285 -2.84 -26.11 9.68
C PRO A 285 -4.07 -25.43 9.04
N GLN A 286 -5.24 -26.05 9.24
CA GLN A 286 -6.50 -25.67 8.60
C GLN A 286 -6.88 -24.19 8.84
N ASP A 287 -6.55 -23.64 10.01
CA ASP A 287 -6.71 -22.21 10.34
C ASP A 287 -5.98 -21.28 9.36
N LEU A 288 -4.72 -21.59 9.02
CA LEU A 288 -3.91 -20.77 8.13
C LEU A 288 -4.36 -20.91 6.67
N GLN A 289 -4.84 -22.08 6.28
CA GLN A 289 -5.36 -22.30 4.93
C GLN A 289 -6.63 -21.48 4.68
N ALA A 290 -7.56 -21.46 5.65
CA ALA A 290 -8.74 -20.60 5.59
C ALA A 290 -8.35 -19.12 5.58
N ALA A 291 -7.36 -18.73 6.39
CA ALA A 291 -6.85 -17.36 6.43
C ALA A 291 -6.28 -16.89 5.08
N ARG A 292 -5.51 -17.72 4.37
CA ARG A 292 -5.01 -17.41 3.01
C ARG A 292 -6.14 -17.04 2.07
N ALA A 293 -7.16 -17.90 1.97
CA ALA A 293 -8.27 -17.69 1.05
C ALA A 293 -9.05 -16.41 1.37
N LEU A 294 -9.37 -16.18 2.65
CA LEU A 294 -10.11 -15.00 3.10
C LEU A 294 -9.36 -13.70 2.85
N VAL A 295 -8.05 -13.66 3.14
CA VAL A 295 -7.22 -12.46 2.92
C VAL A 295 -7.05 -12.16 1.42
N ILE A 296 -6.88 -13.17 0.56
CA ILE A 296 -6.81 -12.97 -0.90
C ILE A 296 -8.13 -12.43 -1.43
N MET A 297 -9.26 -12.99 -1.00
CA MET A 297 -10.58 -12.51 -1.39
C MET A 297 -10.82 -11.07 -0.92
N ALA A 298 -10.33 -10.70 0.27
CA ALA A 298 -10.38 -9.33 0.77
C ALA A 298 -9.57 -8.35 -0.10
N ILE A 299 -8.37 -8.75 -0.53
CA ILE A 299 -7.52 -7.94 -1.42
C ILE A 299 -8.23 -7.71 -2.75
N ILE A 300 -8.80 -8.75 -3.37
CA ILE A 300 -9.54 -8.62 -4.63
C ILE A 300 -10.75 -7.70 -4.46
N ALA A 301 -11.54 -7.89 -3.39
CA ALA A 301 -12.68 -7.03 -3.08
C ALA A 301 -12.26 -5.57 -2.89
N ALA A 302 -11.17 -5.31 -2.16
CA ALA A 302 -10.66 -3.96 -1.96
C ALA A 302 -10.19 -3.31 -3.28
N VAL A 303 -9.57 -4.05 -4.21
CA VAL A 303 -9.23 -3.53 -5.55
C VAL A 303 -10.48 -3.10 -6.31
N ILE A 304 -11.53 -3.94 -6.32
CA ILE A 304 -12.82 -3.61 -6.95
C ILE A 304 -13.43 -2.36 -6.29
N GLY A 305 -13.38 -2.29 -4.95
CA GLY A 305 -13.81 -1.12 -4.18
C GLY A 305 -13.07 0.16 -4.57
N ILE A 306 -11.75 0.10 -4.80
CA ILE A 306 -10.95 1.24 -5.27
C ILE A 306 -11.41 1.68 -6.66
N ILE A 307 -11.58 0.75 -7.60
CA ILE A 307 -12.02 1.06 -8.96
C ILE A 307 -13.40 1.75 -8.94
N LEU A 308 -14.36 1.19 -8.20
CA LEU A 308 -15.69 1.79 -8.08
C LEU A 308 -15.66 3.14 -7.34
N GLY A 309 -14.83 3.27 -6.30
CA GLY A 309 -14.64 4.53 -5.58
C GLY A 309 -14.08 5.64 -6.47
N VAL A 310 -13.17 5.29 -7.38
CA VAL A 310 -12.62 6.20 -8.40
C VAL A 310 -13.71 6.58 -9.41
N VAL A 311 -14.47 5.61 -9.94
CA VAL A 311 -15.57 5.86 -10.90
C VAL A 311 -16.68 6.70 -10.29
N GLY A 312 -17.04 6.46 -9.02
CA GLY A 312 -18.07 7.21 -8.27
C GLY A 312 -17.59 8.55 -7.67
N GLY A 313 -16.32 8.92 -7.86
CA GLY A 313 -15.75 10.15 -7.32
C GLY A 313 -16.25 11.40 -8.04
N LYS A 314 -16.65 12.47 -7.32
CA LYS A 314 -17.16 13.74 -7.91
C LYS A 314 -16.28 14.34 -9.04
N CYS A 315 -15.01 13.95 -9.09
CA CYS A 315 -14.03 14.27 -10.14
C CYS A 315 -14.21 13.64 -11.52
N THR A 316 -14.85 12.48 -11.63
CA THR A 316 -14.90 11.71 -12.88
C THR A 316 -16.10 12.11 -13.71
N ASN A 317 -15.89 12.35 -15.01
CA ASN A 317 -16.97 12.64 -15.96
C ASN A 317 -17.50 11.36 -16.65
N PHE A 318 -17.32 10.19 -16.01
CA PHE A 318 -17.72 8.91 -16.59
C PHE A 318 -19.24 8.67 -16.47
N ILE A 319 -19.88 9.37 -15.52
CA ILE A 319 -21.31 9.32 -15.24
C ILE A 319 -21.77 10.77 -15.08
N GLU A 320 -22.62 11.25 -16.00
CA GLU A 320 -23.15 12.62 -15.99
C GLU A 320 -24.20 12.82 -14.90
N GLU A 321 -24.89 11.75 -14.47
CA GLU A 321 -25.97 11.83 -13.50
C GLU A 321 -25.49 11.67 -12.04
N GLU A 322 -25.68 12.71 -11.23
CA GLU A 322 -25.19 12.77 -9.84
C GLU A 322 -25.76 11.66 -8.92
N VAL A 323 -26.99 11.20 -9.20
CA VAL A 323 -27.64 10.13 -8.46
C VAL A 323 -26.92 8.79 -8.67
N HIS A 324 -26.63 8.43 -9.92
CA HIS A 324 -25.89 7.21 -10.25
C HIS A 324 -24.48 7.23 -9.66
N LYS A 325 -23.82 8.39 -9.67
CA LYS A 325 -22.51 8.61 -9.08
C LYS A 325 -22.49 8.36 -7.56
N SER A 326 -23.50 8.87 -6.85
CA SER A 326 -23.64 8.63 -5.41
C SER A 326 -23.90 7.15 -5.08
N ARG A 327 -24.73 6.46 -5.89
CA ARG A 327 -24.97 5.02 -5.74
C ARG A 327 -23.69 4.21 -5.92
N VAL A 328 -22.88 4.51 -6.94
CA VAL A 328 -21.59 3.85 -7.18
C VAL A 328 -20.63 4.06 -6.00
N ALA A 329 -20.59 5.27 -5.43
CA ALA A 329 -19.76 5.56 -4.25
C ALA A 329 -20.21 4.78 -3.01
N ILE A 330 -21.51 4.63 -2.79
CA ILE A 330 -22.07 3.81 -1.70
C ILE A 330 -21.73 2.33 -1.91
N THR A 331 -21.89 1.82 -3.14
CA THR A 331 -21.51 0.44 -3.48
C THR A 331 -20.03 0.18 -3.22
N ALA A 332 -19.16 1.13 -3.57
CA ALA A 332 -17.73 1.06 -3.25
C ALA A 332 -17.50 0.97 -1.73
N GLY A 333 -18.20 1.79 -0.94
CA GLY A 333 -18.13 1.76 0.52
C GLY A 333 -18.55 0.41 1.12
N ILE A 334 -19.64 -0.19 0.63
CA ILE A 334 -20.11 -1.52 1.06
C ILE A 334 -19.06 -2.59 0.78
N ILE A 335 -18.44 -2.55 -0.41
CA ILE A 335 -17.40 -3.51 -0.78
C ILE A 335 -16.17 -3.36 0.12
N PHE A 336 -15.79 -2.14 0.52
CA PHE A 336 -14.71 -1.95 1.49
C PHE A 336 -15.04 -2.47 2.89
N ILE A 337 -16.30 -2.34 3.33
CA ILE A 337 -16.75 -2.94 4.59
C ILE A 337 -16.67 -4.46 4.52
N ILE A 338 -17.08 -5.07 3.41
CA ILE A 338 -16.96 -6.51 3.18
C ILE A 338 -15.48 -6.94 3.17
N ALA A 339 -14.61 -6.19 2.49
CA ALA A 339 -13.17 -6.45 2.50
C ALA A 339 -12.59 -6.37 3.93
N GLY A 340 -12.99 -5.37 4.73
CA GLY A 340 -12.61 -5.24 6.13
C GLY A 340 -13.06 -6.45 6.98
N LEU A 341 -14.29 -6.93 6.79
CA LEU A 341 -14.79 -8.15 7.44
C LEU A 341 -13.96 -9.38 7.06
N LEU A 342 -13.66 -9.56 5.77
CA LEU A 342 -12.87 -10.68 5.27
C LEU A 342 -11.43 -10.69 5.79
N VAL A 343 -10.85 -9.52 6.13
CA VAL A 343 -9.56 -9.43 6.86
C VAL A 343 -9.74 -9.71 8.36
N LEU A 344 -10.80 -9.18 8.97
CA LEU A 344 -11.02 -9.29 10.42
C LEU A 344 -11.28 -10.73 10.87
N ILE A 345 -12.09 -11.50 10.11
CA ILE A 345 -12.45 -12.89 10.44
C ILE A 345 -11.21 -13.77 10.67
N PRO A 346 -10.26 -13.91 9.71
CA PRO A 346 -9.10 -14.76 9.91
C PRO A 346 -8.14 -14.23 10.97
N VAL A 347 -8.00 -12.91 11.13
CA VAL A 347 -7.15 -12.30 12.17
C VAL A 347 -7.70 -12.60 13.57
N CYS A 348 -9.00 -12.41 13.79
CA CYS A 348 -9.64 -12.71 15.07
C CYS A 348 -9.69 -14.22 15.35
N TRP A 349 -9.94 -15.04 14.32
CA TRP A 349 -9.95 -16.50 14.46
C TRP A 349 -8.57 -17.02 14.89
N THR A 350 -7.50 -16.61 14.18
CA THR A 350 -6.13 -17.01 14.51
C THR A 350 -5.67 -16.49 15.88
N ALA A 351 -6.05 -15.27 16.26
CA ALA A 351 -5.79 -14.77 17.61
C ALA A 351 -6.51 -15.60 18.68
N ASN A 352 -7.78 -15.97 18.45
CA ASN A 352 -8.54 -16.81 19.38
C ASN A 352 -7.91 -18.19 19.54
N THR A 353 -7.45 -18.83 18.45
CA THR A 353 -6.79 -20.15 18.56
C THR A 353 -5.45 -20.05 19.31
N ILE A 354 -4.67 -18.99 19.11
CA ILE A 354 -3.45 -18.74 19.91
C ILE A 354 -3.77 -18.59 21.40
N ILE A 355 -4.79 -17.81 21.75
CA ILE A 355 -5.18 -17.59 23.15
C ILE A 355 -5.67 -18.90 23.78
N GLN A 356 -6.46 -19.69 23.06
CA GLN A 356 -6.92 -20.99 23.55
C GLN A 356 -5.75 -21.96 23.77
N ASP A 357 -4.78 -22.00 22.86
CA ASP A 357 -3.57 -22.79 23.01
C ASP A 357 -2.78 -22.36 24.26
N PHE A 358 -2.71 -21.05 24.54
CA PHE A 358 -1.96 -20.54 25.70
C PHE A 358 -2.53 -21.01 27.06
N TYR A 359 -3.86 -21.15 27.16
CA TYR A 359 -4.54 -21.59 28.38
C TYR A 359 -4.75 -23.11 28.45
N ASN A 360 -4.33 -23.87 27.43
CA ASN A 360 -4.54 -25.31 27.41
C ASN A 360 -3.49 -26.03 28.30
N PRO A 361 -3.91 -26.71 29.38
CA PRO A 361 -2.99 -27.34 30.33
C PRO A 361 -2.25 -28.57 29.76
N THR A 362 -2.64 -29.05 28.58
CA THR A 362 -1.97 -30.21 27.94
C THR A 362 -0.75 -29.82 27.11
N LEU A 363 -0.53 -28.52 26.86
CA LEU A 363 0.62 -28.03 26.11
C LEU A 363 1.79 -27.70 27.04
N ILE A 364 2.98 -28.16 26.67
CA ILE A 364 4.22 -27.79 27.37
C ILE A 364 4.52 -26.30 27.17
N GLU A 365 5.17 -25.66 28.15
CA GLU A 365 5.58 -24.24 28.08
C GLU A 365 6.32 -23.91 26.77
N ALA A 366 7.13 -24.83 26.25
CA ALA A 366 7.88 -24.68 25.00
C ALA A 366 7.01 -24.70 23.72
N GLN A 367 5.73 -25.06 23.81
CA GLN A 367 4.77 -25.06 22.69
C GLN A 367 3.79 -23.88 22.73
N LYS A 368 3.91 -22.99 23.72
CA LYS A 368 3.03 -21.82 23.80
C LYS A 368 3.26 -20.90 22.61
N ARG A 369 2.15 -20.51 21.99
CA ARG A 369 2.11 -19.59 20.85
C ARG A 369 1.86 -18.17 21.35
N GLU A 370 2.53 -17.21 20.74
CA GLU A 370 2.38 -15.78 20.95
C GLU A 370 1.75 -15.13 19.71
N LEU A 371 1.10 -13.99 19.94
CA LEU A 371 0.46 -13.18 18.91
C LEU A 371 1.53 -12.50 18.04
N GLY A 372 1.52 -12.81 16.74
CA GLY A 372 2.45 -12.21 15.81
C GLY A 372 2.12 -10.76 15.42
N ALA A 373 3.14 -10.02 14.96
CA ALA A 373 3.02 -8.61 14.57
C ALA A 373 1.96 -8.37 13.47
N SER A 374 1.79 -9.32 12.55
CA SER A 374 0.82 -9.17 11.46
C SER A 374 -0.64 -9.14 11.94
N LEU A 375 -0.96 -9.73 13.10
CA LEU A 375 -2.31 -9.71 13.67
C LEU A 375 -2.71 -8.30 14.12
N TYR A 376 -1.78 -7.57 14.74
CA TYR A 376 -2.01 -6.18 15.15
C TYR A 376 -2.21 -5.27 13.94
N ILE A 377 -1.37 -5.44 12.90
CA ILE A 377 -1.55 -4.74 11.63
C ILE A 377 -2.91 -5.13 11.01
N GLY A 378 -3.32 -6.40 11.15
CA GLY A 378 -4.64 -6.94 10.81
C GLY A 378 -5.80 -6.15 11.36
N TRP A 379 -5.83 -5.94 12.67
CA TRP A 379 -6.87 -5.15 13.32
C TRP A 379 -6.87 -3.69 12.86
N GLY A 380 -5.68 -3.07 12.78
CA GLY A 380 -5.56 -1.70 12.28
C GLY A 380 -6.07 -1.57 10.85
N THR A 381 -5.74 -2.53 10.00
CA THR A 381 -6.17 -2.61 8.61
C THR A 381 -7.68 -2.75 8.47
N ALA A 382 -8.28 -3.68 9.22
CA ALA A 382 -9.72 -3.87 9.23
C ALA A 382 -10.44 -2.60 9.71
N ALA A 383 -9.97 -1.97 10.78
CA ALA A 383 -10.53 -0.72 11.29
C ALA A 383 -10.48 0.42 10.24
N LEU A 384 -9.35 0.57 9.55
CA LEU A 384 -9.19 1.56 8.48
C LEU A 384 -10.14 1.29 7.30
N LEU A 385 -10.32 0.03 6.90
CA LEU A 385 -11.27 -0.37 5.86
C LEU A 385 -12.73 -0.11 6.28
N PHE A 386 -13.09 -0.37 7.54
CA PHE A 386 -14.43 -0.06 8.06
C PHE A 386 -14.71 1.44 8.11
N ILE A 387 -13.77 2.22 8.63
CA ILE A 387 -13.92 3.68 8.71
C ILE A 387 -13.96 4.27 7.30
N GLY A 388 -13.06 3.82 6.41
CA GLY A 388 -13.04 4.24 5.01
C GLY A 388 -14.33 3.92 4.26
N GLY A 389 -14.79 2.67 4.35
CA GLY A 389 -16.05 2.22 3.75
C GLY A 389 -17.28 2.90 4.35
N GLY A 390 -17.31 3.07 5.67
CA GLY A 390 -18.39 3.77 6.37
C GLY A 390 -18.50 5.24 5.95
N LEU A 391 -17.38 5.96 5.83
CA LEU A 391 -17.37 7.34 5.35
C LEU A 391 -17.87 7.47 3.89
N LEU A 392 -17.57 6.48 3.04
CA LEU A 392 -18.08 6.42 1.67
C LEU A 392 -19.59 6.15 1.64
N CYS A 393 -20.08 5.22 2.47
CA CYS A 393 -21.51 4.95 2.62
C CYS A 393 -22.28 6.15 3.17
N CYS A 394 -21.69 6.95 4.07
CA CYS A 394 -22.32 8.12 4.67
C CYS A 394 -22.34 9.36 3.74
N SER A 395 -21.80 9.28 2.52
CA SER A 395 -21.73 10.41 1.59
C SER A 395 -23.03 10.64 0.78
N CYS A 396 -24.17 10.12 1.27
CA CYS A 396 -25.47 10.23 0.61
C CYS A 396 -25.90 11.70 0.39
N PRO A 397 -26.36 12.07 -0.83
CA PRO A 397 -27.10 13.30 -1.01
C PRO A 397 -28.44 13.22 -0.25
N PRO A 398 -28.94 14.34 0.31
CA PRO A 398 -30.28 14.38 0.87
C PRO A 398 -31.27 13.93 -0.20
N ARG A 399 -32.16 13.00 0.16
CA ARG A 399 -33.24 12.51 -0.69
C ARG A 399 -34.06 13.72 -1.14
N ASN A 400 -34.06 14.05 -2.43
CA ASN A 400 -35.02 15.01 -2.96
C ASN A 400 -36.42 14.42 -2.73
N VAL A 401 -37.15 15.02 -1.79
CA VAL A 401 -38.54 14.67 -1.45
C VAL A 401 -39.51 15.15 -2.55
N ASN A 402 -39.05 15.49 -3.75
CA ASN A 402 -39.86 16.13 -4.78
C ASN A 402 -39.93 15.34 -6.09
N ASP A 403 -40.15 14.02 -6.01
CA ASP A 403 -40.66 13.26 -7.15
C ASP A 403 -41.76 12.27 -6.73
N TYR A 404 -42.71 12.82 -5.98
CA TYR A 404 -44.08 12.36 -5.91
C TYR A 404 -44.94 13.56 -6.30
N ASP A 405 -45.24 13.68 -7.58
CA ASP A 405 -46.25 14.61 -8.06
C ASP A 405 -47.62 14.15 -7.52
N VAL A 406 -47.88 14.39 -6.23
CA VAL A 406 -49.22 14.34 -5.65
C VAL A 406 -49.91 15.57 -6.19
N ARG A 407 -50.50 15.42 -7.38
CA ARG A 407 -51.50 16.36 -7.90
C ARG A 407 -52.54 16.58 -6.81
N TYR A 408 -52.42 17.69 -6.07
CA TYR A 408 -53.56 18.27 -5.41
C TYR A 408 -54.47 18.78 -6.52
N SER A 409 -55.55 18.04 -6.78
CA SER A 409 -56.67 18.51 -7.56
C SER A 409 -57.16 19.81 -6.94
N LYS A 410 -56.95 20.91 -7.67
CA LYS A 410 -57.46 22.24 -7.32
C LYS A 410 -58.96 22.11 -7.04
N ALA A 411 -59.40 22.40 -5.82
CA ALA A 411 -60.82 22.45 -5.51
C ALA A 411 -61.48 23.46 -6.47
N ARG A 412 -62.45 22.99 -7.24
CA ARG A 412 -63.26 23.80 -8.14
C ARG A 412 -64.05 24.78 -7.29
N SER A 413 -63.63 26.04 -7.22
CA SER A 413 -64.46 27.10 -6.65
C SER A 413 -65.71 27.23 -7.50
N VAL A 414 -66.86 26.91 -6.88
CA VAL A 414 -68.18 27.10 -7.48
C VAL A 414 -68.41 28.60 -7.62
N ASP A 415 -68.54 29.05 -8.86
CA ASP A 415 -69.05 30.38 -9.19
C ASP A 415 -70.51 30.45 -8.72
N SER A 416 -70.80 31.33 -7.75
CA SER A 416 -72.17 31.70 -7.38
C SER A 416 -72.43 33.13 -7.80
N SER A 417 -72.47 33.33 -9.12
CA SER A 417 -73.14 34.47 -9.72
C SER A 417 -74.64 34.21 -9.70
N LYS A 418 -75.35 34.79 -8.71
CA LYS A 418 -76.79 35.06 -8.79
C LYS A 418 -77.01 36.57 -8.76
N ALA A 419 -77.28 37.14 -9.92
CA ALA A 419 -78.35 38.14 -10.05
C ALA A 419 -79.70 37.41 -9.79
N TYR A 420 -80.82 38.01 -9.40
CA TYR A 420 -81.54 39.17 -9.94
C TYR A 420 -82.63 39.64 -8.94
N VAL A 421 -83.11 40.86 -9.19
CA VAL A 421 -84.36 41.55 -8.74
C VAL A 421 -84.29 42.33 -7.44
#